data_AF-A0A3A0BDX1-F1
#
_entry.id   AF-A0A3A0BDX1-F1
#
_cell.length_a   1.000
_cell.length_b   1.000
_cell.length_c   1.000
_cell.angle_alpha   90.00
_cell.angle_beta   90.00
_cell.angle_gamma   90.00
#
_symmetry.space_group_name_H-M   'P 1'
#
loop_
_entity.id
_entity.type
_entity.pdbx_description
1 polymer ?
#
loop_
_entity_poly.entity_id
_entity_poly.type
_entity_poly.pdbx_seq_one_letter_code
_entity_poly.pdbx_strand_id
1 'polypeptide(L)'
;MNYAVGSLVKARGREWVVLPDSSEDFLVLRPLGGTDQERAGVYLPLERDDVQPASFALPDPNQPGDFLSCRLLRDAVRLGFRSSAGPFRSFGRISVEPRPYQLVPLLMALKLDPVRLLVADDVGIGKTVEALLIARELLDRGEVRRLAVLCPPHLAEQWQDELRDKFHIEAELVLPSTVNRLERNAAANQSLFDLYPHVIVSTEYIKSSRRRDDFVRACPELVIVDEAHTCA
;
A
#
# COMPACT_ATOMS: atom_id res chain seq x y z
N MET A 1 -2.90 -10.80 41.49
CA MET A 1 -3.25 -10.59 40.07
C MET A 1 -2.03 -10.02 39.40
N ASN A 2 -1.53 -10.65 38.33
CA ASN A 2 -0.38 -10.12 37.60
C ASN A 2 -0.93 -9.38 36.38
N TYR A 3 -0.67 -8.07 36.28
CA TYR A 3 -1.15 -7.25 35.17
C TYR A 3 -0.15 -7.34 34.01
N ALA A 4 -0.53 -8.03 32.93
CA ALA A 4 0.36 -8.20 31.78
C ALA A 4 0.56 -6.86 31.04
N VAL A 5 1.76 -6.65 30.49
CA VAL A 5 2.04 -5.51 29.61
C VAL A 5 1.05 -5.52 28.43
N GLY A 6 0.47 -4.35 28.13
CA GLY A 6 -0.54 -4.19 27.10
C GLY A 6 -1.98 -4.51 27.55
N SER A 7 -2.18 -5.07 28.75
CA SER A 7 -3.53 -5.25 29.29
C SER A 7 -4.16 -3.90 29.66
N LEU A 8 -5.51 -3.89 29.70
CA LEU A 8 -6.28 -2.74 30.11
C LEU A 8 -6.64 -2.85 31.59
N VAL A 9 -6.47 -1.76 32.33
CA VAL A 9 -6.89 -1.63 33.73
C VAL A 9 -7.68 -0.35 33.93
N LYS A 10 -8.63 -0.38 34.85
CA LYS A 10 -9.35 0.79 35.34
C LYS A 10 -8.77 1.16 36.70
N ALA A 11 -8.33 2.41 36.83
CA ALA A 11 -7.80 2.96 38.07
C ALA A 11 -8.07 4.46 38.10
N ARG A 12 -8.33 5.03 39.29
CA ARG A 12 -8.60 6.47 39.46
C ARG A 12 -9.68 7.01 38.52
N GLY A 13 -10.73 6.23 38.28
CA GLY A 13 -11.88 6.61 37.45
C GLY A 13 -11.65 6.61 35.93
N ARG A 14 -10.51 6.14 35.42
CA ARG A 14 -10.23 6.08 33.97
C ARG A 14 -9.59 4.76 33.54
N GLU A 15 -9.60 4.51 32.24
CA GLU A 15 -8.99 3.33 31.62
C GLU A 15 -7.55 3.59 31.18
N TRP A 16 -6.69 2.60 31.40
CA TRP A 16 -5.26 2.68 31.18
C TRP A 16 -4.74 1.42 30.49
N VAL A 17 -3.67 1.58 29.73
CA VAL A 17 -2.85 0.49 29.18
C VAL A 17 -1.62 0.31 30.08
N VAL A 18 -1.34 -0.93 30.47
CA VAL A 18 -0.14 -1.30 31.24
C VAL A 18 1.10 -1.25 30.34
N LEU A 19 2.15 -0.54 30.78
CA LEU A 19 3.38 -0.35 30.03
C LEU A 19 4.51 -1.31 30.48
N PRO A 20 5.56 -1.52 29.65
CA PRO A 20 6.66 -2.45 29.94
C PRO A 20 7.45 -2.13 31.21
N ASP A 21 7.47 -0.86 31.63
CA ASP A 21 8.21 -0.38 32.81
C ASP A 21 7.53 -0.78 34.15
N SER A 22 6.45 -1.56 34.10
CA SER A 22 5.72 -2.04 35.27
C SER A 22 6.42 -3.21 35.96
N SER A 23 6.33 -3.27 37.29
CA SER A 23 6.81 -4.36 38.15
C SER A 23 5.66 -4.96 38.97
N GLU A 24 5.96 -5.97 39.80
CA GLU A 24 4.94 -6.67 40.61
C GLU A 24 4.16 -5.75 41.56
N ASP A 25 4.81 -4.70 42.09
CA ASP A 25 4.22 -3.77 43.05
C ASP A 25 3.98 -2.36 42.48
N PHE A 26 4.37 -2.10 41.24
CA PHE A 26 4.29 -0.77 40.64
C PHE A 26 3.87 -0.85 39.17
N LEU A 27 2.72 -0.26 38.84
CA LEU A 27 2.26 -0.18 37.47
C LEU A 27 2.65 1.15 36.83
N VAL A 28 3.23 1.08 35.65
CA VAL A 28 3.39 2.24 34.77
C VAL A 28 2.28 2.19 33.74
N LEU A 29 1.41 3.20 33.77
CA LEU A 29 0.15 3.22 33.06
C LEU A 29 0.09 4.40 32.10
N ARG A 30 -0.49 4.21 30.92
CA ARG A 30 -0.83 5.29 29.98
C ARG A 30 -2.34 5.31 29.72
N PRO A 31 -3.00 6.48 29.73
CA PRO A 31 -4.43 6.57 29.43
C PRO A 31 -4.75 5.97 28.07
N LEU A 32 -5.90 5.30 28.00
CA LEU A 32 -6.43 4.78 26.75
C LEU A 32 -6.76 5.95 25.80
N GLY A 33 -5.99 6.10 24.71
CA GLY A 33 -6.11 7.20 23.75
C GLY A 33 -5.25 8.44 24.05
N GLY A 34 -4.47 8.44 25.13
CA GLY A 34 -3.56 9.54 25.46
C GLY A 34 -2.11 9.32 25.01
N THR A 35 -1.26 10.30 25.29
CA THR A 35 0.15 10.32 24.86
C THR A 35 1.10 9.83 25.95
N ASP A 36 2.38 9.66 25.61
CA ASP A 36 3.42 9.29 26.58
C ASP A 36 3.69 10.35 27.66
N GLN A 37 3.26 11.59 27.45
CA GLN A 37 3.36 12.64 28.47
C GLN A 37 2.37 12.45 29.63
N GLU A 38 1.33 11.63 29.43
CA GLU A 38 0.27 11.39 30.41
C GLU A 38 0.45 10.08 31.18
N ARG A 39 1.67 9.53 31.14
CA ARG A 39 2.02 8.32 31.91
C ARG A 39 1.91 8.60 33.41
N ALA A 40 1.41 7.62 34.14
CA ALA A 40 1.30 7.66 35.59
C ALA A 40 1.81 6.36 36.22
N GLY A 41 2.44 6.49 37.38
CA GLY A 41 2.77 5.36 38.23
C GLY A 41 1.66 5.09 39.24
N VAL A 42 1.32 3.83 39.45
CA VAL A 42 0.40 3.37 40.50
C VAL A 42 1.13 2.35 41.37
N TYR A 43 1.30 2.67 42.64
CA TYR A 43 1.94 1.76 43.60
C TYR A 43 0.87 0.84 44.20
N LEU A 44 0.91 -0.43 43.80
CA LEU A 44 -0.12 -1.41 44.13
C LEU A 44 -0.28 -1.63 45.65
N PRO A 45 0.76 -1.64 46.50
CA PRO A 45 0.55 -1.79 47.94
C PRO A 45 -0.30 -0.70 48.59
N LEU A 46 -0.44 0.47 47.97
CA LEU A 46 -1.31 1.55 48.46
C LEU A 46 -2.67 1.62 47.75
N GLU A 47 -2.70 1.29 46.46
CA GLU A 47 -3.88 1.49 45.59
C GLU A 47 -4.44 0.17 45.02
N ARG A 48 -4.14 -0.97 45.65
CA ARG A 48 -4.47 -2.32 45.11
C ARG A 48 -5.95 -2.47 44.76
N ASP A 49 -6.83 -2.00 45.63
CA ASP A 49 -8.28 -2.15 45.50
C ASP A 49 -8.89 -1.20 44.45
N ASP A 50 -8.15 -0.14 44.09
CA ASP A 50 -8.55 0.84 43.08
C ASP A 50 -8.19 0.40 41.65
N VAL A 51 -7.31 -0.59 41.49
CA VAL A 51 -6.91 -1.13 40.19
C VAL A 51 -7.71 -2.39 39.88
N GLN A 52 -8.50 -2.34 38.81
CA GLN A 52 -9.30 -3.47 38.35
C GLN A 52 -9.02 -3.75 36.86
N PRO A 53 -9.06 -5.00 36.40
CA PRO A 53 -9.02 -5.29 34.97
C PRO A 53 -10.12 -4.53 34.21
N ALA A 54 -9.78 -3.97 33.06
CA ALA A 54 -10.74 -3.33 32.17
C ALA A 54 -10.81 -4.10 30.84
N SER A 55 -11.96 -4.07 30.21
CA SER A 55 -12.17 -4.59 28.87
C SER A 55 -13.18 -3.72 28.13
N PHE A 56 -13.08 -3.70 26.80
CA PHE A 56 -14.13 -3.12 25.99
C PHE A 56 -15.38 -4.00 26.06
N ALA A 57 -16.55 -3.35 26.12
CA ALA A 57 -17.80 -4.05 25.92
C ALA A 57 -17.81 -4.71 24.54
N LEU A 58 -18.34 -5.93 24.47
CA LEU A 58 -18.61 -6.56 23.18
C LEU A 58 -19.64 -5.73 22.40
N PRO A 59 -19.58 -5.75 21.06
CA PRO A 59 -20.62 -5.11 20.24
C PRO A 59 -22.02 -5.65 20.62
N ASP A 60 -22.96 -4.75 20.89
CA ASP A 60 -24.37 -5.11 21.19
C ASP A 60 -25.20 -4.99 19.91
N PRO A 61 -25.78 -6.09 19.38
CA PRO A 61 -26.63 -6.06 18.19
C PRO A 61 -27.85 -5.15 18.31
N ASN A 62 -28.30 -4.85 19.54
CA ASN A 62 -29.46 -3.99 19.80
C ASN A 62 -29.10 -2.51 19.90
N GLN A 63 -27.80 -2.17 19.86
CA GLN A 63 -27.31 -0.80 19.83
C GLN A 63 -26.66 -0.53 18.47
N PRO A 64 -27.46 -0.25 17.42
CA PRO A 64 -26.90 0.15 16.14
C PRO A 64 -26.09 1.43 16.32
N GLY A 65 -24.81 1.38 15.95
CA GLY A 65 -23.96 2.56 15.94
C GLY A 65 -24.45 3.59 14.92
N ASP A 66 -24.08 4.87 15.12
CA ASP A 66 -24.39 5.90 14.15
C ASP A 66 -23.51 5.79 12.88
N PHE A 67 -23.86 6.56 11.85
CA PHE A 67 -23.14 6.57 10.58
C PHE A 67 -21.65 6.91 10.77
N LEU A 68 -21.34 7.84 11.67
CA LEU A 68 -19.97 8.30 11.93
C LEU A 68 -19.15 7.18 12.57
N SER A 69 -19.68 6.53 13.60
CA SER A 69 -19.06 5.42 14.33
C SER A 69 -18.86 4.21 13.43
N CYS A 70 -19.86 3.88 12.60
CA CYS A 70 -19.74 2.81 11.61
C CYS A 70 -18.65 3.12 10.56
N ARG A 71 -18.57 4.38 10.10
CA ARG A 71 -17.52 4.83 9.17
C ARG A 71 -16.14 4.76 9.82
N LEU A 72 -15.99 5.25 11.05
CA LEU A 72 -14.75 5.21 11.80
C LEU A 72 -14.31 3.77 12.07
N LEU A 73 -15.21 2.88 12.47
CA LEU A 73 -14.91 1.46 12.65
C LEU A 73 -14.46 0.82 11.33
N ARG A 74 -15.19 1.05 10.23
CA ARG A 74 -14.80 0.56 8.90
C ARG A 74 -13.41 1.08 8.51
N ASP A 75 -13.14 2.36 8.72
CA ASP A 75 -11.87 2.98 8.35
C ASP A 75 -10.74 2.47 9.27
N ALA A 76 -10.98 2.32 10.57
CA ALA A 76 -10.05 1.73 11.55
C ALA A 76 -9.75 0.25 11.24
N VAL A 77 -10.76 -0.55 10.89
CA VAL A 77 -10.58 -1.93 10.45
C VAL A 77 -9.76 -1.98 9.15
N ARG A 78 -10.08 -1.15 8.16
CA ARG A 78 -9.29 -1.03 6.93
C ARG A 78 -7.84 -0.61 7.20
N LEU A 79 -7.61 0.26 8.18
CA LEU A 79 -6.26 0.70 8.59
C LEU A 79 -5.52 -0.36 9.41
N GLY A 80 -6.21 -1.06 10.30
CA GLY A 80 -5.64 -2.15 11.11
C GLY A 80 -5.25 -3.36 10.26
N PHE A 81 -6.07 -3.71 9.27
CA PHE A 81 -5.70 -4.74 8.29
C PHE A 81 -4.57 -4.31 7.34
N ARG A 82 -4.34 -3.00 7.15
CA ARG A 82 -3.15 -2.51 6.43
C ARG A 82 -1.85 -2.75 7.20
N SER A 83 -1.90 -2.96 8.53
CA SER A 83 -0.74 -3.30 9.36
C SER A 83 -0.50 -4.80 9.53
N SER A 84 -1.46 -5.67 9.17
CA SER A 84 -1.34 -7.12 9.39
C SER A 84 -0.72 -7.91 8.22
N ALA A 85 -0.38 -7.27 7.10
CA ALA A 85 0.07 -7.95 5.88
C ALA A 85 1.60 -8.14 5.75
N GLY A 86 2.38 -7.89 6.81
CA GLY A 86 3.84 -7.95 6.76
C GLY A 86 4.49 -6.60 6.40
N PRO A 87 5.82 -6.56 6.15
CA PRO A 87 6.56 -5.31 5.94
C PRO A 87 6.17 -4.56 4.66
N PHE A 88 5.38 -5.17 3.77
CA PHE A 88 4.97 -4.62 2.48
C PHE A 88 3.44 -4.58 2.38
N ARG A 89 2.89 -3.45 1.91
CA ARG A 89 1.45 -3.28 1.72
C ARG A 89 0.91 -4.12 0.56
N SER A 90 1.72 -4.28 -0.47
CA SER A 90 1.41 -5.00 -1.71
C SER A 90 1.03 -6.47 -1.49
N PHE A 91 1.55 -7.12 -0.44
CA PHE A 91 1.37 -8.55 -0.22
C PHE A 91 -0.09 -8.94 0.05
N GLY A 92 -0.91 -8.02 0.56
CA GLY A 92 -2.35 -8.24 0.71
C GLY A 92 -3.15 -8.14 -0.59
N ARG A 93 -2.51 -7.83 -1.72
CA ARG A 93 -3.14 -7.51 -3.02
C ARG A 93 -2.40 -8.14 -4.21
N ILE A 94 -1.62 -9.18 -3.99
CA ILE A 94 -0.99 -9.96 -5.06
C ILE A 94 -1.48 -11.41 -5.02
N SER A 95 -1.63 -12.00 -6.20
CA SER A 95 -1.98 -13.42 -6.43
C SER A 95 -0.77 -14.23 -6.90
N VAL A 96 0.43 -13.77 -6.55
CA VAL A 96 1.70 -14.45 -6.79
C VAL A 96 2.46 -14.53 -5.48
N GLU A 97 3.21 -15.61 -5.26
CA GLU A 97 4.12 -15.74 -4.13
C GLU A 97 5.53 -15.33 -4.59
N PRO A 98 6.04 -14.14 -4.21
CA PRO A 98 7.37 -13.71 -4.61
C PRO A 98 8.45 -14.56 -3.97
N ARG A 99 9.47 -14.89 -4.75
CA ARG A 99 10.67 -15.55 -4.20
C ARG A 99 11.48 -14.54 -3.38
N PRO A 100 12.26 -14.98 -2.37
CA PRO A 100 13.02 -14.07 -1.51
C PRO A 100 13.95 -13.11 -2.28
N TYR A 101 14.58 -13.56 -3.37
CA TYR A 101 15.45 -12.70 -4.17
C TYR A 101 14.69 -11.57 -4.89
N GLN A 102 13.42 -11.81 -5.27
CA GLN A 102 12.57 -10.82 -5.95
C GLN A 102 12.17 -9.66 -5.04
N LEU A 103 12.39 -9.80 -3.72
CA LEU A 103 12.17 -8.74 -2.75
C LEU A 103 13.34 -7.77 -2.65
N VAL A 104 14.52 -8.12 -3.15
CA VAL A 104 15.70 -7.25 -3.09
C VAL A 104 15.49 -5.97 -3.90
N PRO A 105 15.02 -5.99 -5.16
CA PRO A 105 14.69 -4.77 -5.90
C PRO A 105 13.64 -3.91 -5.20
N LEU A 106 12.61 -4.53 -4.60
CA LEU A 106 11.58 -3.83 -3.84
C LEU A 106 12.19 -3.08 -2.64
N LEU A 107 13.01 -3.77 -1.83
CA LEU A 107 13.69 -3.17 -0.69
C LEU A 107 14.65 -2.04 -1.10
N MET A 108 15.31 -2.17 -2.25
CA MET A 108 16.17 -1.12 -2.80
C MET A 108 15.35 0.08 -3.26
N ALA A 109 14.28 -0.15 -4.02
CA ALA A 109 13.38 0.89 -4.51
C ALA A 109 12.82 1.75 -3.37
N LEU A 110 12.38 1.12 -2.28
CA LEU A 110 11.82 1.81 -1.10
C LEU A 110 12.83 2.68 -0.33
N LYS A 111 14.12 2.62 -0.67
CA LYS A 111 15.17 3.48 -0.09
C LYS A 111 15.52 4.68 -0.98
N LEU A 112 14.93 4.79 -2.17
CA LEU A 112 15.23 5.82 -3.16
C LEU A 112 14.08 6.83 -3.22
N ASP A 113 14.42 8.13 -3.30
CA ASP A 113 13.47 9.20 -3.57
C ASP A 113 14.17 10.26 -4.47
N PRO A 114 13.82 10.35 -5.77
CA PRO A 114 12.83 9.53 -6.48
C PRO A 114 13.33 8.10 -6.74
N VAL A 115 12.40 7.16 -6.87
CA VAL A 115 12.71 5.77 -7.24
C VAL A 115 13.23 5.70 -8.68
N ARG A 116 14.52 5.38 -8.84
CA ARG A 116 15.15 5.11 -10.15
C ARG A 116 16.02 3.87 -10.03
N LEU A 117 15.58 2.78 -10.62
CA LEU A 117 16.22 1.47 -10.50
C LEU A 117 16.30 0.79 -11.88
N LEU A 118 17.45 0.20 -12.17
CA LEU A 118 17.62 -0.72 -13.30
C LEU A 118 17.64 -2.14 -12.75
N VAL A 119 16.70 -2.98 -13.17
CA VAL A 119 16.66 -4.41 -12.86
C VAL A 119 17.20 -5.17 -14.06
N ALA A 120 18.38 -5.77 -13.90
CA ALA A 120 19.14 -6.37 -15.00
C ALA A 120 19.54 -7.83 -14.70
N ASP A 121 18.64 -8.57 -14.06
CA ASP A 121 18.83 -10.00 -13.77
C ASP A 121 18.74 -10.86 -15.04
N ASP A 122 19.13 -12.14 -14.94
CA ASP A 122 19.09 -13.06 -16.08
C ASP A 122 17.66 -13.23 -16.65
N VAL A 123 17.60 -13.69 -17.91
CA VAL A 123 16.34 -13.97 -18.59
C VAL A 123 15.59 -15.09 -17.85
N GLY A 124 14.28 -14.88 -17.61
CA GLY A 124 13.43 -15.87 -16.96
C GLY A 124 13.44 -15.85 -15.42
N ILE A 125 14.24 -14.99 -14.78
CA ILE A 125 14.30 -14.89 -13.31
C ILE A 125 13.05 -14.22 -12.69
N GLY A 126 12.28 -13.48 -13.51
CA GLY A 126 11.03 -12.84 -13.10
C GLY A 126 11.11 -11.32 -12.93
N LYS A 127 11.91 -10.63 -13.75
CA LYS A 127 12.04 -9.16 -13.77
C LYS A 127 10.70 -8.42 -13.83
N THR A 128 9.74 -8.95 -14.57
CA THR A 128 8.37 -8.42 -14.64
C THR A 128 7.70 -8.43 -13.27
N VAL A 129 7.78 -9.55 -12.54
CA VAL A 129 7.23 -9.68 -11.18
C VAL A 129 7.92 -8.70 -10.23
N GLU A 130 9.24 -8.53 -10.32
CA GLU A 130 10.00 -7.59 -9.49
C GLU A 130 9.58 -6.13 -9.73
N ALA A 131 9.45 -5.73 -11.00
CA ALA A 131 8.99 -4.39 -11.37
C ALA A 131 7.55 -4.15 -10.89
N LEU A 132 6.68 -5.15 -11.01
CA LEU A 132 5.29 -5.06 -10.56
C LEU A 132 5.13 -5.10 -9.04
N LEU A 133 6.04 -5.75 -8.30
CA LEU A 133 6.09 -5.66 -6.84
C LEU A 133 6.37 -4.23 -6.39
N ILE A 134 7.33 -3.56 -7.03
CA ILE A 134 7.62 -2.14 -6.78
C ILE A 134 6.38 -1.29 -7.11
N ALA A 135 5.78 -1.49 -8.30
CA ALA A 135 4.62 -0.71 -8.72
C ALA A 135 3.43 -0.87 -7.78
N ARG A 136 3.08 -2.12 -7.42
CA ARG A 136 1.99 -2.42 -6.48
C ARG A 136 2.23 -1.79 -5.13
N GLU A 137 3.44 -1.86 -4.60
CA GLU A 137 3.78 -1.26 -3.31
C GLU A 137 3.62 0.26 -3.34
N LEU A 138 4.16 0.94 -4.35
CA LEU A 138 4.04 2.40 -4.49
C LEU A 138 2.59 2.85 -4.65
N LEU A 139 1.79 2.11 -5.43
CA LEU A 139 0.35 2.34 -5.56
C LEU A 139 -0.40 2.14 -4.23
N ASP A 140 -0.07 1.09 -3.47
CA ASP A 140 -0.72 0.80 -2.18
C ASP A 140 -0.30 1.74 -1.05
N ARG A 141 0.89 2.34 -1.15
CA ARG A 141 1.33 3.44 -0.30
C ARG A 141 0.69 4.77 -0.67
N GLY A 142 0.16 4.88 -1.89
CA GLY A 142 -0.39 6.12 -2.43
C GLY A 142 0.69 7.13 -2.84
N GLU A 143 1.93 6.68 -3.01
CA GLU A 143 3.05 7.50 -3.47
C GLU A 143 2.93 7.83 -4.97
N VAL A 144 2.35 6.90 -5.73
CA VAL A 144 1.97 7.09 -7.13
C VAL A 144 0.52 6.73 -7.33
N ARG A 145 -0.11 7.29 -8.36
CA ARG A 145 -1.52 7.00 -8.69
C ARG A 145 -1.67 6.45 -10.09
N ARG A 146 -0.71 6.77 -10.97
CA ARG A 146 -0.71 6.36 -12.36
C ARG A 146 0.55 5.57 -12.70
N LEU A 147 0.41 4.62 -13.62
CA LEU A 147 1.47 3.73 -14.07
C LEU A 147 1.48 3.68 -15.60
N ALA A 148 2.66 3.83 -16.20
CA ALA A 148 2.90 3.45 -17.59
C ALA A 148 3.93 2.34 -17.66
N VAL A 149 3.62 1.29 -18.43
CA VAL A 149 4.61 0.30 -18.88
C VAL A 149 4.92 0.58 -20.34
N LEU A 150 6.18 0.84 -20.67
CA LEU A 150 6.67 0.94 -22.03
C LEU A 150 7.30 -0.40 -22.42
N CYS A 151 6.75 -1.09 -23.41
CA CYS A 151 7.26 -2.39 -23.84
C CYS A 151 7.15 -2.59 -25.36
N PRO A 152 7.90 -3.55 -25.95
CA PRO A 152 7.64 -4.02 -27.31
C PRO A 152 6.17 -4.48 -27.49
N PRO A 153 5.55 -4.29 -28.67
CA PRO A 153 4.15 -4.64 -28.90
C PRO A 153 3.82 -6.10 -28.59
N HIS A 154 4.75 -7.04 -28.85
CA HIS A 154 4.55 -8.47 -28.63
C HIS A 154 4.50 -8.88 -27.15
N LEU A 155 4.99 -8.04 -26.24
CA LEU A 155 4.93 -8.27 -24.78
C LEU A 155 3.73 -7.58 -24.13
N ALA A 156 2.99 -6.75 -24.86
CA ALA A 156 1.95 -5.90 -24.26
C ALA A 156 0.81 -6.71 -23.61
N GLU A 157 0.33 -7.76 -24.29
CA GLU A 157 -0.70 -8.65 -23.74
C GLU A 157 -0.18 -9.42 -22.52
N GLN A 158 1.06 -9.91 -22.55
CA GLN A 158 1.69 -10.55 -21.40
C GLN A 158 1.75 -9.60 -20.19
N TRP A 159 2.17 -8.35 -20.40
CA TRP A 159 2.18 -7.34 -19.33
C TRP A 159 0.79 -7.07 -18.77
N GLN A 160 -0.24 -7.03 -19.62
CA GLN A 160 -1.63 -6.84 -19.19
C GLN A 160 -2.11 -8.01 -18.34
N ASP A 161 -1.85 -9.23 -18.78
CA ASP A 161 -2.19 -10.44 -18.05
C ASP A 161 -1.45 -10.51 -16.71
N GLU A 162 -0.16 -10.19 -16.66
CA GLU A 162 0.59 -10.14 -15.40
C GLU A 162 0.05 -9.07 -14.44
N LEU A 163 -0.22 -7.85 -14.91
CA LEU A 163 -0.81 -6.78 -14.11
C LEU A 163 -2.19 -7.17 -13.55
N ARG A 164 -3.06 -7.72 -14.40
CA ARG A 164 -4.44 -8.09 -14.04
C ARG A 164 -4.46 -9.31 -13.11
N ASP A 165 -3.84 -10.39 -13.53
CA ASP A 165 -4.03 -11.70 -12.91
C ASP A 165 -3.18 -11.85 -11.64
N LYS A 166 -1.95 -11.29 -11.62
CA LYS A 166 -1.04 -11.41 -10.46
C LYS A 166 -1.10 -10.21 -9.52
N PHE A 167 -1.40 -9.02 -10.00
CA PHE A 167 -1.30 -7.77 -9.20
C PHE A 167 -2.61 -7.00 -9.06
N HIS A 168 -3.69 -7.47 -9.69
CA HIS A 168 -5.01 -6.84 -9.67
C HIS A 168 -4.97 -5.36 -10.07
N ILE A 169 -4.22 -5.07 -11.14
CA ILE A 169 -4.11 -3.75 -11.76
C ILE A 169 -4.70 -3.86 -13.16
N GLU A 170 -5.83 -3.21 -13.39
CA GLU A 170 -6.42 -3.09 -14.72
C GLU A 170 -5.69 -1.99 -15.50
N ALA A 171 -5.13 -2.33 -16.65
CA ALA A 171 -4.41 -1.41 -17.52
C ALA A 171 -4.91 -1.49 -18.97
N GLU A 172 -5.00 -0.35 -19.63
CA GLU A 172 -5.39 -0.28 -21.04
C GLU A 172 -4.18 -0.41 -21.96
N LEU A 173 -4.34 -1.21 -23.02
CA LEU A 173 -3.33 -1.37 -24.07
C LEU A 173 -3.37 -0.17 -25.02
N VAL A 174 -2.33 0.65 -25.03
CA VAL A 174 -2.12 1.77 -25.97
C VAL A 174 -1.20 1.30 -27.10
N LEU A 175 -1.81 0.67 -28.08
CA LEU A 175 -1.18 0.09 -29.27
C LEU A 175 -1.67 0.81 -30.53
N PRO A 176 -0.95 0.73 -31.66
CA PRO A 176 -1.46 1.21 -32.95
C PRO A 176 -2.83 0.64 -33.32
N SER A 177 -3.14 -0.60 -32.92
CA SER A 177 -4.41 -1.28 -33.18
C SER A 177 -5.56 -0.82 -32.27
N THR A 178 -5.27 -0.38 -31.05
CA THR A 178 -6.30 -0.05 -30.04
C THR A 178 -6.54 1.45 -29.89
N VAL A 179 -5.59 2.30 -30.29
CA VAL A 179 -5.63 3.75 -30.05
C VAL A 179 -6.92 4.40 -30.56
N ASN A 180 -7.36 4.08 -31.78
CA ASN A 180 -8.57 4.69 -32.36
C ASN A 180 -9.85 4.35 -31.58
N ARG A 181 -9.86 3.22 -30.86
CA ARG A 181 -10.96 2.86 -29.97
C ARG A 181 -10.89 3.65 -28.66
N LEU A 182 -9.69 3.79 -28.10
CA LEU A 182 -9.48 4.52 -26.84
C LEU A 182 -9.73 6.03 -27.00
N GLU A 183 -9.23 6.63 -28.09
CA GLU A 183 -9.42 8.06 -28.38
C GLU A 183 -10.89 8.44 -28.57
N ARG A 184 -11.75 7.51 -28.99
CA ARG A 184 -13.21 7.75 -29.08
C ARG A 184 -13.88 7.98 -27.72
N ASN A 185 -13.27 7.49 -26.64
CA ASN A 185 -13.76 7.69 -25.28
C ASN A 185 -13.15 8.95 -24.62
N ALA A 186 -12.14 9.55 -25.23
CA ALA A 186 -11.48 10.74 -24.71
C ALA A 186 -12.22 12.01 -25.12
N ALA A 187 -12.30 12.98 -24.21
CA ALA A 187 -12.76 14.31 -24.56
C ALA A 187 -11.79 15.00 -25.54
N ALA A 188 -12.26 16.04 -26.23
CA ALA A 188 -11.39 16.83 -27.10
C ALA A 188 -10.16 17.35 -26.33
N ASN A 189 -8.96 17.11 -26.87
CA ASN A 189 -7.66 17.44 -26.27
C ASN A 189 -7.33 16.74 -24.94
N GLN A 190 -8.07 15.71 -24.53
CA GLN A 190 -7.70 14.88 -23.38
C GLN A 190 -6.70 13.80 -23.80
N SER A 191 -5.59 13.68 -23.07
CA SER A 191 -4.64 12.59 -23.32
C SER A 191 -5.18 11.26 -22.80
N LEU A 192 -4.85 10.15 -23.48
CA LEU A 192 -5.12 8.80 -22.99
C LEU A 192 -4.46 8.55 -21.63
N PHE A 193 -3.32 9.19 -21.36
CA PHE A 193 -2.55 9.05 -20.12
C PHE A 193 -3.15 9.85 -18.94
N ASP A 194 -4.08 10.76 -19.22
CA ASP A 194 -4.91 11.43 -18.21
C ASP A 194 -6.21 10.67 -17.98
N LEU A 195 -6.79 10.08 -19.04
CA LEU A 195 -8.05 9.35 -18.98
C LEU A 195 -7.90 7.99 -18.27
N TYR A 196 -6.85 7.25 -18.59
CA TYR A 196 -6.60 5.91 -18.06
C TYR A 196 -5.43 5.95 -17.06
N PRO A 197 -5.67 5.65 -15.77
CA PRO A 197 -4.62 5.72 -14.75
C PRO A 197 -3.46 4.74 -14.97
N HIS A 198 -3.75 3.58 -15.56
CA HIS A 198 -2.76 2.53 -15.80
C HIS A 198 -2.79 2.17 -17.28
N VAL A 199 -1.63 2.24 -17.92
CA VAL A 199 -1.50 2.00 -19.36
C VAL A 199 -0.29 1.15 -19.67
N ILE A 200 -0.42 0.32 -20.70
CA ILE A 200 0.71 -0.37 -21.33
C ILE A 200 0.85 0.23 -22.72
N VAL A 201 1.94 0.91 -22.96
CA VAL A 201 2.19 1.68 -24.18
C VAL A 201 3.26 0.97 -24.99
N SER A 202 2.92 0.65 -26.24
CA SER A 202 3.94 0.11 -27.13
C SER A 202 5.01 1.14 -27.43
N THR A 203 6.28 0.72 -27.42
CA THR A 203 7.40 1.56 -27.87
C THR A 203 7.23 2.04 -29.31
N GLU A 204 6.50 1.31 -30.17
CA GLU A 204 6.16 1.75 -31.53
C GLU A 204 5.13 2.89 -31.55
N TYR A 205 4.22 2.92 -30.57
CA TYR A 205 3.22 3.97 -30.46
C TYR A 205 3.88 5.34 -30.26
N ILE A 206 4.89 5.40 -29.37
CA ILE A 206 5.60 6.62 -29.00
C ILE A 206 6.77 7.00 -29.95
N LYS A 207 6.93 6.33 -31.11
CA LYS A 207 7.92 6.72 -32.13
C LYS A 207 7.55 8.03 -32.84
N SER A 208 6.26 8.32 -32.98
CA SER A 208 5.79 9.57 -33.61
C SER A 208 6.02 10.75 -32.66
N SER A 209 6.61 11.84 -33.16
CA SER A 209 6.85 13.06 -32.38
C SER A 209 5.59 13.54 -31.65
N ARG A 210 4.45 13.60 -32.35
CA ARG A 210 3.16 14.00 -31.77
C ARG A 210 2.77 13.14 -30.56
N ARG A 211 2.92 11.82 -30.65
CA ARG A 211 2.51 10.88 -29.58
C ARG A 211 3.51 10.88 -28.43
N ARG A 212 4.79 11.00 -28.72
CA ARG A 212 5.85 11.16 -27.71
C ARG A 212 5.64 12.44 -26.91
N ASP A 213 5.39 13.56 -27.58
CA ASP A 213 5.20 14.84 -26.92
C ASP A 213 3.91 14.85 -26.09
N ASP A 214 2.87 14.12 -26.52
CA ASP A 214 1.67 13.85 -25.72
C ASP A 214 1.98 13.04 -24.45
N PHE A 215 2.74 11.96 -24.60
CA PHE A 215 3.17 11.13 -23.47
C PHE A 215 4.03 11.91 -22.48
N VAL A 216 5.00 12.70 -22.94
CA VAL A 216 5.84 13.54 -22.07
C VAL A 216 4.99 14.54 -21.29
N ARG A 217 3.98 15.13 -21.93
CA ARG A 217 3.08 16.10 -21.27
C ARG A 217 2.22 15.46 -20.18
N ALA A 218 1.65 14.28 -20.45
CA ALA A 218 0.69 13.60 -19.58
C ALA A 218 1.27 12.36 -18.88
N CYS A 219 2.59 12.28 -18.75
CA CYS A 219 3.30 11.10 -18.28
C CYS A 219 2.84 10.69 -16.87
N PRO A 220 2.56 9.40 -16.62
CA PRO A 220 2.35 8.88 -15.27
C PRO A 220 3.55 9.08 -14.34
N GLU A 221 3.30 9.12 -13.03
CA GLU A 221 4.35 9.33 -12.03
C GLU A 221 5.33 8.13 -11.96
N LEU A 222 4.83 6.92 -12.24
CA LEU A 222 5.62 5.70 -12.35
C LEU A 222 5.69 5.23 -13.80
N VAL A 223 6.91 5.11 -14.32
CA VAL A 223 7.18 4.56 -15.65
C VAL A 223 8.09 3.35 -15.52
N ILE A 224 7.64 2.22 -16.05
CA ILE A 224 8.44 1.00 -16.22
C ILE A 224 8.82 0.90 -17.70
N VAL A 225 10.09 0.66 -17.99
CA VAL A 225 10.58 0.46 -19.35
C VAL A 225 11.13 -0.94 -19.47
N ASP A 226 10.46 -1.77 -20.27
CA ASP A 226 10.90 -3.12 -20.58
C ASP A 226 11.81 -3.13 -21.81
N GLU A 227 12.75 -4.08 -21.83
CA GLU A 227 13.77 -4.21 -22.87
C GLU A 227 14.49 -2.89 -23.19
N ALA A 228 14.88 -2.14 -22.15
CA ALA A 228 15.51 -0.82 -22.25
C ALA A 228 16.81 -0.81 -23.09
N HIS A 229 17.45 -1.98 -23.29
CA HIS A 229 18.60 -2.13 -24.18
C HIS A 229 18.28 -1.81 -25.65
N THR A 230 16.99 -1.82 -26.04
CA THR A 230 16.51 -1.47 -27.38
C THR A 230 16.31 0.04 -27.60
N CYS A 231 16.48 0.85 -26.55
CA CYS A 231 16.20 2.30 -26.56
C CYS A 231 17.39 3.18 -26.99
N ALA A 232 18.37 2.61 -27.70
CA ALA A 232 19.59 3.31 -28.17
C ALA A 232 19.36 4.13 -29.46
#